data_AF-A0A3M1H0F0-F1
#
_entry.id   AF-A0A3M1H0F0-F1
#
_cell.length_a   1.000
_cell.length_b   1.000
_cell.length_c   1.000
_cell.angle_alpha   90.00
_cell.angle_beta   90.00
_cell.angle_gamma   90.00
#
_symmetry.space_group_name_H-M   'P 1'
#
loop_
_entity.id
_entity.type
_entity.pdbx_description
1 polymer ?
#
loop_
_entity_poly.entity_id
_entity_poly.type
_entity_poly.pdbx_seq_one_letter_code
_entity_poly.pdbx_strand_id
1 'polypeptide(L)'
;MSSDPAEFRRRLGLDATEVLEEPYEEGVSARHMVMNFGPQHPATHGTLRFVVELDGERIVRCAPEIGFLHTGFEKLGEYRTWNQFVPLTDRTQYMSAMNNNIAYCCAVEDLLGIEVPPRGRRVRMILAELGRIADHIVCTGLQSMDLGAFSVLLWTFIEREKVYDIFDVCSGGRLTVSYGRVGGVAFDVPIDFEARVRAFLDKVGEVVDEIELMLSRNRIFCDRTRGVGVLSKEDALVYGVTGPVLRASGVPYDVRRVRPYLDYDQVDFEVPVQTDGDV
;
A
#
# COMPACT_ATOMS: atom_id res chain seq x y z
N MET A 1 17.40 -24.20 8.45
CA MET A 1 17.21 -23.32 7.27
C MET A 1 18.44 -22.44 7.22
N SER A 2 19.21 -22.48 6.13
CA SER A 2 20.39 -21.63 6.00
C SER A 2 19.96 -20.17 6.08
N SER A 3 20.73 -19.37 6.81
CA SER A 3 20.47 -17.96 7.08
C SER A 3 20.99 -17.04 5.98
N ASP A 4 21.35 -17.58 4.81
CA ASP A 4 21.89 -16.81 3.69
C ASP A 4 20.75 -16.30 2.79
N PRO A 5 20.49 -14.98 2.76
CA PRO A 5 19.45 -14.40 1.91
C PRO A 5 19.70 -14.68 0.42
N ALA A 6 20.95 -14.89 -0.02
CA ALA A 6 21.27 -15.21 -1.40
C ALA A 6 20.85 -16.64 -1.78
N GLU A 7 20.95 -17.60 -0.86
CA GLU A 7 20.49 -18.96 -1.10
C GLU A 7 18.95 -19.04 -1.15
N PHE A 8 18.27 -18.23 -0.32
CA PHE A 8 16.82 -18.10 -0.35
C PHE A 8 16.31 -17.50 -1.68
N ARG A 9 16.99 -16.46 -2.19
CA ARG A 9 16.68 -15.83 -3.48
C ARG A 9 16.91 -16.79 -4.66
N ARG A 10 18.01 -17.55 -4.64
CA ARG A 10 18.30 -18.59 -5.63
C ARG A 10 17.24 -19.69 -5.67
N ARG A 11 16.78 -20.16 -4.50
CA ARG A 11 15.69 -21.15 -4.43
C ARG A 11 14.36 -20.70 -5.04
N LEU A 12 14.09 -19.40 -5.03
CA LEU A 12 12.88 -18.83 -5.62
C LEU A 12 13.06 -18.45 -7.10
N GLY A 13 14.26 -18.64 -7.68
CA GLY A 13 14.57 -18.17 -9.04
C GLY A 13 14.50 -16.65 -9.19
N LEU A 14 14.56 -15.91 -8.07
CA LEU A 14 14.49 -14.44 -8.03
C LEU A 14 15.87 -13.80 -7.97
N ASP A 15 16.93 -14.60 -8.09
CA ASP A 15 18.30 -14.09 -8.03
C ASP A 15 18.68 -13.46 -9.37
N ALA A 16 18.96 -12.16 -9.34
CA ALA A 16 19.32 -11.41 -10.55
C ALA A 16 20.67 -11.88 -11.13
N THR A 17 21.54 -12.46 -10.30
CA THR A 17 22.78 -13.10 -10.74
C THR A 17 22.54 -14.28 -11.67
N GLU A 18 21.51 -15.10 -11.45
CA GLU A 18 21.19 -16.22 -12.34
C GLU A 18 20.73 -15.75 -13.73
N VAL A 19 20.00 -14.63 -13.80
CA VAL A 19 19.59 -14.00 -15.07
C VAL A 19 20.79 -13.41 -15.82
N LEU A 20 21.82 -12.98 -15.08
CA LEU A 20 23.03 -12.37 -15.65
C LEU A 20 24.11 -13.41 -16.03
N GLU A 21 24.08 -14.60 -15.42
CA GLU A 21 25.12 -15.63 -15.55
C GLU A 21 24.83 -16.71 -16.61
N GLU A 22 23.63 -16.78 -17.19
CA GLU A 22 23.37 -17.75 -18.25
C GLU A 22 24.27 -17.47 -19.48
N PRO A 23 25.10 -18.45 -19.91
CA PRO A 23 26.05 -18.25 -20.98
C PRO A 23 25.30 -18.04 -22.29
N TYR A 24 25.69 -17.00 -23.04
CA TYR A 24 25.34 -16.82 -24.45
C TYR A 24 25.55 -18.14 -25.20
N GLU A 25 24.49 -18.87 -25.55
CA GLU A 25 24.61 -20.00 -26.46
C GLU A 25 25.02 -19.48 -27.84
N GLU A 26 26.14 -19.99 -28.38
CA GLU A 26 26.58 -19.69 -29.75
C GLU A 26 25.61 -20.32 -30.76
N GLY A 27 24.64 -19.52 -31.21
CA GLY A 27 23.67 -19.88 -32.24
C GLY A 27 22.77 -18.69 -32.60
N VAL A 28 22.15 -18.73 -33.79
CA VAL A 28 21.18 -17.70 -34.26
C VAL A 28 19.78 -17.92 -33.66
N SER A 29 19.60 -18.90 -32.77
CA SER A 29 18.34 -19.12 -32.06
C SER A 29 18.17 -18.10 -30.94
N ALA A 30 17.15 -17.24 -31.09
CA ALA A 30 16.56 -16.33 -30.09
C ALA A 30 17.55 -15.72 -29.08
N ARG A 31 18.21 -14.62 -29.46
CA ARG A 31 19.02 -13.83 -28.52
C ARG A 31 18.10 -13.15 -27.52
N HIS A 32 17.95 -13.72 -26.33
CA HIS A 32 17.33 -13.03 -25.22
C HIS A 32 18.18 -11.82 -24.82
N MET A 33 17.53 -10.69 -24.59
CA MET A 33 18.16 -9.45 -24.13
C MET A 33 17.91 -9.31 -22.64
N VAL A 34 18.99 -9.19 -21.86
CA VAL A 34 18.89 -8.83 -20.45
C VAL A 34 18.91 -7.32 -20.31
N MET A 35 17.85 -6.75 -19.75
CA MET A 35 17.70 -5.33 -19.47
C MET A 35 17.64 -5.08 -17.96
N ASN A 36 18.43 -4.11 -17.51
CA ASN A 36 18.46 -3.67 -16.12
C ASN A 36 17.68 -2.37 -15.96
N PHE A 37 16.51 -2.45 -15.31
CA PHE A 37 15.77 -1.29 -14.85
C PHE A 37 16.28 -0.88 -13.47
N GLY A 38 17.12 0.16 -13.46
CA GLY A 38 17.76 0.66 -12.24
C GLY A 38 16.82 1.42 -11.30
N PRO A 39 17.26 1.65 -10.05
CA PRO A 39 16.46 2.25 -8.97
C PRO A 39 16.18 3.76 -9.14
N GLN A 40 16.67 4.38 -10.20
CA GLN A 40 16.43 5.81 -10.50
C GLN A 40 15.27 6.02 -11.48
N HIS A 41 14.75 4.95 -12.08
CA HIS A 41 13.74 5.09 -13.12
C HIS A 41 12.40 5.56 -12.52
N PRO A 42 11.73 6.59 -13.07
CA PRO A 42 10.51 7.14 -12.48
C PRO A 42 9.39 6.12 -12.21
N ALA A 43 9.24 5.12 -13.10
CA ALA A 43 8.23 4.07 -12.98
C ALA A 43 8.47 3.05 -11.85
N THR A 44 9.60 3.11 -11.14
CA THR A 44 9.87 2.20 -10.00
C THR A 44 9.36 2.74 -8.67
N HIS A 45 8.82 3.96 -8.64
CA HIS A 45 8.20 4.61 -7.46
C HIS A 45 9.02 4.51 -6.18
N GLY A 46 10.34 4.65 -6.31
CA GLY A 46 11.27 4.52 -5.20
C GLY A 46 12.51 3.74 -5.60
N THR A 47 13.06 2.98 -4.65
CA THR A 47 14.33 2.28 -4.84
C THR A 47 14.10 0.80 -5.08
N LEU A 48 13.65 0.49 -6.30
CA LEU A 48 13.43 -0.87 -6.77
C LEU A 48 14.22 -1.10 -8.06
N ARG A 49 14.90 -2.24 -8.16
CA ARG A 49 15.63 -2.64 -9.37
C ARG A 49 15.01 -3.90 -9.93
N PHE A 50 14.77 -3.93 -11.24
CA PHE A 50 14.34 -5.13 -11.95
C PHE A 50 15.41 -5.54 -12.95
N VAL A 51 15.83 -6.80 -12.88
CA VAL A 51 16.60 -7.43 -13.95
C VAL A 51 15.63 -8.28 -14.75
N VAL A 52 15.42 -7.89 -16.00
CA VAL A 52 14.39 -8.46 -16.87
C VAL A 52 15.04 -9.10 -18.08
N GLU A 53 14.67 -10.35 -18.34
CA GLU A 53 15.06 -11.09 -19.54
C GLU A 53 13.94 -11.00 -20.57
N LEU A 54 14.29 -10.54 -21.78
CA LEU A 54 13.35 -10.22 -22.84
C LEU A 54 13.61 -11.07 -24.08
N ASP A 55 12.54 -11.64 -24.63
CA ASP A 55 12.48 -12.15 -25.99
C ASP A 55 11.67 -11.16 -26.85
N GLY A 56 12.38 -10.23 -27.49
CA GLY A 56 11.76 -9.08 -28.17
C GLY A 56 11.02 -8.18 -27.18
N GLU A 57 9.68 -8.15 -27.27
CA GLU A 57 8.80 -7.39 -26.38
C GLU A 57 8.24 -8.23 -25.21
N ARG A 58 8.47 -9.55 -25.21
CA ARG A 58 7.93 -10.47 -24.21
C ARG A 58 8.91 -10.63 -23.04
N ILE A 59 8.41 -10.47 -21.82
CA ILE A 59 9.16 -10.79 -20.60
C ILE A 59 9.15 -12.30 -20.40
N VAL A 60 10.34 -12.91 -20.38
CA VAL A 60 10.53 -14.34 -20.09
C VAL A 60 10.74 -14.55 -18.60
N ARG A 61 11.61 -13.73 -17.99
CA ARG A 61 11.94 -13.77 -16.56
C ARG A 61 12.10 -12.37 -16.01
N CYS A 62 11.69 -12.17 -14.76
CA CYS A 62 11.87 -10.91 -14.04
C CYS A 62 12.36 -11.22 -12.62
N ALA A 63 13.52 -10.68 -12.26
CA ALA A 63 14.10 -10.78 -10.93
C ALA A 63 14.08 -9.38 -10.26
N PRO A 64 13.12 -9.11 -9.35
CA PRO A 64 13.08 -7.88 -8.57
C PRO A 64 14.11 -7.93 -7.42
N GLU A 65 15.03 -6.98 -7.42
CA GLU A 65 15.94 -6.73 -6.31
C GLU A 65 15.38 -5.66 -5.37
N ILE A 66 15.07 -6.08 -4.14
CA ILE A 66 14.62 -5.22 -3.05
C ILE A 66 15.70 -5.05 -1.98
N GLY A 67 15.52 -4.05 -1.12
CA GLY A 67 16.34 -3.86 0.09
C GLY A 67 17.16 -2.56 0.09
N PHE A 68 17.12 -1.76 -0.97
CA PHE A 68 17.78 -0.46 -1.03
C PHE A 68 17.27 0.53 0.04
N LEU A 69 16.01 0.38 0.47
CA LEU A 69 15.39 1.15 1.57
C LEU A 69 15.38 0.38 2.91
N HIS A 70 16.03 -0.78 3.01
CA HIS A 70 16.04 -1.54 4.25
C HIS A 70 16.89 -0.82 5.31
N THR A 71 16.23 -0.33 6.35
CA THR A 71 16.86 0.44 7.46
C THR A 71 16.87 -0.33 8.79
N GLY A 72 16.43 -1.59 8.80
CA GLY A 72 16.43 -2.43 10.00
C GLY A 72 15.47 -1.96 11.09
N PHE A 73 14.26 -1.50 10.73
CA PHE A 73 13.26 -1.03 11.69
C PHE A 73 12.97 -2.06 12.80
N GLU A 74 12.90 -3.35 12.47
CA GLU A 74 12.69 -4.44 13.42
C GLU A 74 13.80 -4.48 14.49
N LYS A 75 15.07 -4.36 14.05
CA LYS A 75 16.22 -4.35 14.95
C LYS A 75 16.25 -3.09 15.82
N LEU A 76 15.85 -1.95 15.27
CA LEU A 76 15.70 -0.72 16.05
C LEU A 76 14.59 -0.84 17.10
N GLY A 77 13.56 -1.64 16.84
CA GLY A 77 12.47 -1.91 17.78
C GLY A 77 12.91 -2.63 19.04
N GLU A 78 13.86 -3.56 18.95
CA GLU A 78 14.36 -4.32 20.12
C GLU A 78 14.96 -3.43 21.21
N TYR A 79 15.53 -2.27 20.84
CA TYR A 79 16.18 -1.34 21.77
C TYR A 79 15.25 -0.22 22.27
N ARG A 80 13.97 -0.24 21.90
CA ARG A 80 13.01 0.84 22.19
C ARG A 80 11.85 0.34 23.02
N THR A 81 11.31 1.22 23.86
CA THR A 81 10.06 0.93 24.56
C THR A 81 8.87 1.02 23.61
N TRP A 82 7.73 0.43 23.99
CA TRP A 82 6.55 0.34 23.13
C TRP A 82 6.14 1.67 22.49
N ASN A 83 6.07 2.75 23.29
CA ASN A 83 5.72 4.09 22.80
C ASN A 83 6.85 4.81 22.04
N GLN A 84 8.11 4.45 22.28
CA GLN A 84 9.25 4.98 21.53
C GLN A 84 9.38 4.36 20.13
N PHE A 85 8.76 3.20 19.91
CA PHE A 85 8.73 2.54 18.60
C PHE A 85 7.65 3.10 17.67
N VAL A 86 6.59 3.71 18.22
CA VAL A 86 5.47 4.30 17.45
C VAL A 86 5.93 5.23 16.30
N PRO A 87 6.91 6.13 16.46
CA PRO A 87 7.36 6.97 15.33
C PRO A 87 8.04 6.19 14.19
N LEU A 88 8.47 4.95 14.44
CA LEU A 88 9.04 4.09 13.40
C LEU A 88 7.95 3.41 12.58
N THR A 89 6.79 3.10 13.17
CA THR A 89 5.66 2.50 12.45
C THR A 89 5.06 3.45 11.40
N ASP A 90 5.14 4.75 11.64
CA ASP A 90 4.71 5.76 10.65
C ASP A 90 5.57 5.72 9.37
N ARG A 91 6.80 5.20 9.46
CA ARG A 91 7.78 5.19 8.38
C ARG A 91 7.78 3.90 7.56
N THR A 92 7.12 2.83 8.03
CA THR A 92 7.08 1.55 7.31
C THR A 92 6.21 1.64 6.05
N GLN A 93 5.05 2.28 6.14
CA GLN A 93 4.22 2.71 5.00
C GLN A 93 3.87 4.18 5.19
N TYR A 94 4.61 5.05 4.51
CA TYR A 94 4.51 6.51 4.69
C TYR A 94 3.26 7.13 4.05
N MET A 95 2.50 6.39 3.23
CA MET A 95 1.25 6.89 2.64
C MET A 95 0.09 6.82 3.64
N SER A 96 0.01 5.76 4.44
CA SER A 96 -1.02 5.53 5.47
C SER A 96 -0.41 5.40 6.87
N ALA A 97 0.45 6.34 7.26
CA ALA A 97 1.18 6.31 8.53
C ALA A 97 0.25 6.13 9.74
N MET A 98 -0.92 6.77 9.73
CA MET A 98 -1.95 6.65 10.77
C MET A 98 -2.40 5.19 10.97
N ASN A 99 -2.60 4.44 9.89
CA ASN A 99 -3.10 3.07 9.92
C ASN A 99 -2.06 2.12 10.51
N ASN A 100 -0.78 2.29 10.17
CA ASN A 100 0.31 1.49 10.75
C ASN A 100 0.42 1.71 12.25
N ASN A 101 0.30 2.97 12.66
CA ASN A 101 0.35 3.38 14.05
C ASN A 101 -0.76 2.72 14.87
N ILE A 102 -1.99 2.78 14.35
CA ILE A 102 -3.15 2.15 14.96
C ILE A 102 -2.99 0.63 15.00
N ALA A 103 -2.54 0.00 13.92
CA ALA A 103 -2.32 -1.44 13.86
C ALA A 103 -1.31 -1.90 14.92
N TYR A 104 -0.19 -1.19 15.06
CA TYR A 104 0.81 -1.47 16.09
C TYR A 104 0.26 -1.25 17.50
N CYS A 105 -0.44 -0.13 17.75
CA CYS A 105 -1.03 0.13 19.07
C CYS A 105 -2.04 -0.96 19.45
N CYS A 106 -2.92 -1.37 18.53
CA CYS A 106 -3.87 -2.46 18.75
C CYS A 106 -3.17 -3.78 19.07
N ALA A 107 -2.08 -4.12 18.36
CA ALA A 107 -1.32 -5.34 18.64
C ALA A 107 -0.68 -5.34 20.03
N VAL A 108 -0.15 -4.20 20.49
CA VAL A 108 0.43 -4.06 21.83
C VAL A 108 -0.66 -4.03 22.91
N GLU A 109 -1.80 -3.40 22.65
CA GLU A 109 -2.96 -3.36 23.55
C GLU A 109 -3.54 -4.76 23.77
N ASP A 110 -3.68 -5.55 22.71
CA ASP A 110 -4.12 -6.96 22.77
C ASP A 110 -3.14 -7.80 23.59
N LEU A 111 -1.82 -7.57 23.44
CA LEU A 111 -0.79 -8.29 24.19
C LEU A 111 -0.80 -7.94 25.69
N LEU A 112 -1.08 -6.68 26.03
CA LEU A 112 -1.13 -6.21 27.42
C LEU A 112 -2.51 -6.37 28.08
N GLY A 113 -3.55 -6.71 27.31
CA GLY A 113 -4.93 -6.79 27.79
C GLY A 113 -5.51 -5.42 28.18
N ILE A 114 -5.10 -4.35 27.51
CA ILE A 114 -5.56 -2.98 27.81
C ILE A 114 -6.78 -2.65 26.95
N GLU A 115 -7.90 -2.30 27.59
CA GLU A 115 -9.07 -1.79 26.89
C GLU A 115 -9.00 -0.27 26.70
N VAL A 116 -9.09 0.16 25.43
CA VAL A 116 -9.09 1.58 25.07
C VAL A 116 -10.48 2.19 25.29
N PRO A 117 -10.59 3.43 25.81
CA PRO A 117 -11.86 4.13 25.97
C PRO A 117 -12.68 4.18 24.66
N PRO A 118 -14.02 4.06 24.71
CA PRO A 118 -14.87 4.05 23.51
C PRO A 118 -14.65 5.25 22.58
N ARG A 119 -14.45 6.45 23.13
CA ARG A 119 -14.13 7.65 22.34
C ARG A 119 -12.82 7.48 21.55
N GLY A 120 -11.79 6.93 22.19
CA GLY A 120 -10.49 6.68 21.55
C GLY A 120 -10.59 5.67 20.41
N ARG A 121 -11.41 4.61 20.57
CA ARG A 121 -11.64 3.62 19.51
C ARG A 121 -12.29 4.24 18.28
N ARG A 122 -13.34 5.04 18.46
CA ARG A 122 -14.04 5.73 17.36
C ARG A 122 -13.17 6.78 16.66
N VAL A 123 -12.42 7.58 17.41
CA VAL A 123 -11.50 8.57 16.83
C VAL A 123 -10.44 7.88 15.97
N ARG A 124 -9.83 6.79 16.46
CA ARG A 124 -8.89 5.99 15.67
C ARG A 124 -9.53 5.41 14.42
N MET A 125 -10.77 4.90 14.51
CA MET A 125 -11.49 4.37 13.35
C MET A 125 -11.70 5.44 12.27
N ILE A 126 -12.18 6.63 12.65
CA ILE A 126 -12.38 7.75 11.72
C ILE A 126 -11.05 8.15 11.05
N LEU A 127 -9.99 8.31 11.83
CA LEU A 127 -8.68 8.69 11.30
C LEU A 127 -8.06 7.60 10.42
N ALA A 128 -8.29 6.31 10.74
CA ALA A 128 -7.85 5.19 9.92
C ALA A 128 -8.57 5.13 8.56
N GLU A 129 -9.87 5.46 8.53
CA GLU A 129 -10.62 5.52 7.27
C GLU A 129 -10.27 6.77 6.44
N LEU A 130 -9.99 7.92 7.07
CA LEU A 130 -9.38 9.06 6.37
C LEU A 130 -8.01 8.71 5.78
N GLY A 131 -7.17 7.98 6.53
CA GLY A 131 -5.89 7.48 6.05
C GLY A 131 -6.04 6.50 4.87
N ARG A 132 -7.07 5.65 4.92
CA ARG A 132 -7.41 4.73 3.82
C ARG A 132 -7.85 5.47 2.56
N ILE A 133 -8.70 6.49 2.69
CA ILE A 133 -9.15 7.33 1.57
C ILE A 133 -7.93 8.00 0.92
N ALA A 134 -7.05 8.61 1.72
CA ALA A 134 -5.83 9.24 1.23
C ALA A 134 -4.88 8.26 0.51
N ASP A 135 -4.76 7.03 1.02
CA ASP A 135 -3.91 5.98 0.42
C ASP A 135 -4.47 5.51 -0.94
N HIS A 136 -5.77 5.20 -1.03
CA HIS A 136 -6.41 4.74 -2.26
C HIS A 136 -6.46 5.81 -3.36
N ILE A 137 -6.75 7.05 -3.00
CA ILE A 137 -6.80 8.17 -3.95
C ILE A 137 -5.42 8.37 -4.61
N VAL A 138 -4.35 8.35 -3.81
CA VAL A 138 -2.98 8.48 -4.34
C VAL A 138 -2.56 7.26 -5.14
N CYS A 139 -2.89 6.06 -4.70
CA CYS A 139 -2.60 4.83 -5.44
C CYS A 139 -3.22 4.88 -6.85
N THR A 140 -4.49 5.29 -6.95
CA THR A 140 -5.20 5.48 -8.23
C THR A 140 -4.54 6.57 -9.08
N GLY A 141 -4.14 7.69 -8.46
CA GLY A 141 -3.47 8.79 -9.15
C GLY A 141 -2.10 8.42 -9.71
N LEU A 142 -1.29 7.68 -8.95
CA LEU A 142 0.03 7.21 -9.37
C LEU A 142 -0.08 6.16 -10.48
N GLN A 143 -0.99 5.19 -10.35
CA GLN A 143 -1.27 4.22 -11.41
C GLN A 143 -1.71 4.92 -12.71
N SER A 144 -2.55 5.94 -12.60
CA SER A 144 -2.98 6.73 -13.76
C SER A 144 -1.81 7.47 -14.41
N MET A 145 -0.91 8.05 -13.62
CA MET A 145 0.30 8.72 -14.11
C MET A 145 1.20 7.75 -14.89
N ASP A 146 1.43 6.54 -14.38
CA ASP A 146 2.27 5.54 -15.05
C ASP A 146 1.71 5.10 -16.40
N LEU A 147 0.38 5.16 -16.55
CA LEU A 147 -0.33 4.89 -17.81
C LEU A 147 -0.47 6.14 -18.69
N GLY A 148 0.06 7.30 -18.26
CA GLY A 148 0.15 8.54 -19.03
C GLY A 148 -0.89 9.62 -18.67
N ALA A 149 -1.83 9.35 -17.77
CA ALA A 149 -2.87 10.30 -17.35
C ALA A 149 -2.40 11.16 -16.16
N PHE A 150 -1.55 12.15 -16.44
CA PHE A 150 -0.93 13.00 -15.41
C PHE A 150 -1.92 13.92 -14.67
N SER A 151 -3.02 14.36 -15.29
CA SER A 151 -3.98 15.28 -14.67
C SER A 151 -4.66 14.69 -13.43
N VAL A 152 -4.97 13.39 -13.47
CA VAL A 152 -5.62 12.68 -12.36
C VAL A 152 -4.73 12.73 -11.11
N LEU A 153 -3.41 12.57 -11.28
CA LEU A 153 -2.45 12.69 -10.17
C LEU A 153 -2.63 14.02 -9.42
N LEU A 154 -2.74 15.14 -10.14
CA LEU A 154 -2.86 16.45 -9.51
C LEU A 154 -4.15 16.57 -8.68
N TRP A 155 -5.27 16.06 -9.20
CA TRP A 155 -6.55 16.05 -8.47
C TRP A 155 -6.47 15.20 -7.20
N THR A 156 -5.88 14.01 -7.31
CA THR A 156 -5.70 13.11 -6.16
C THR A 156 -4.80 13.71 -5.07
N PHE A 157 -3.76 14.46 -5.44
CA PHE A 157 -2.88 15.14 -4.48
C PHE A 157 -3.55 16.32 -3.78
N ILE A 158 -4.44 17.05 -4.46
CA ILE A 158 -5.23 18.12 -3.83
C ILE A 158 -6.14 17.56 -2.74
N GLU A 159 -6.82 16.43 -3.00
CA GLU A 159 -7.67 15.81 -1.99
C GLU A 159 -6.87 15.22 -0.83
N ARG A 160 -5.72 14.60 -1.13
CA ARG A 160 -4.80 14.11 -0.10
C ARG A 160 -4.30 15.23 0.82
N GLU A 161 -4.03 16.41 0.27
CA GLU A 161 -3.58 17.57 1.03
C GLU A 161 -4.63 18.00 2.08
N LYS A 162 -5.92 17.97 1.73
CA LYS A 162 -7.00 18.28 2.68
C LYS A 162 -7.05 17.28 3.84
N VAL A 163 -6.77 16.00 3.59
CA VAL A 163 -6.65 14.99 4.66
C VAL A 163 -5.44 15.31 5.55
N TYR A 164 -4.34 15.78 4.96
CA TYR A 164 -3.15 16.16 5.71
C TYR A 164 -3.35 17.39 6.58
N ASP A 165 -4.17 18.36 6.15
CA ASP A 165 -4.58 19.47 7.01
C ASP A 165 -5.36 18.97 8.24
N ILE A 166 -6.21 17.95 8.08
CA ILE A 166 -6.91 17.33 9.22
C ILE A 166 -5.91 16.65 10.16
N PHE A 167 -4.93 15.91 9.62
CA PHE A 167 -3.89 15.26 10.41
C PHE A 167 -2.96 16.24 11.12
N ASP A 168 -2.69 17.40 10.51
CA ASP A 168 -1.88 18.46 11.09
C ASP A 168 -2.56 19.07 12.32
N VAL A 169 -3.84 19.45 12.21
CA VAL A 169 -4.57 20.02 13.34
C VAL A 169 -4.77 18.98 14.44
N CYS A 170 -4.90 17.70 14.09
CA CYS A 170 -4.95 16.63 15.09
C CYS A 170 -3.60 16.48 15.77
N SER A 171 -2.54 16.15 15.02
CA SER A 171 -1.28 15.60 15.54
C SER A 171 -0.08 16.54 15.57
N GLY A 172 -0.17 17.69 14.91
CA GLY A 172 0.95 18.60 14.62
C GLY A 172 1.94 18.07 13.58
N GLY A 173 1.70 16.86 13.05
CA GLY A 173 2.48 16.24 11.99
C GLY A 173 1.60 15.93 10.79
N ARG A 174 2.13 16.14 9.58
CA ARG A 174 1.38 15.94 8.33
C ARG A 174 1.53 14.53 7.77
N LEU A 175 2.79 14.12 7.55
CA LEU A 175 3.14 12.81 6.99
C LEU A 175 3.35 11.77 8.10
N THR A 176 4.19 12.10 9.09
CA THR A 176 4.48 11.25 10.24
C THR A 176 3.73 11.77 11.46
N VAL A 177 2.54 11.21 11.69
CA VAL A 177 1.56 11.74 12.64
C VAL A 177 1.82 11.32 14.08
N SER A 178 2.33 10.11 14.33
CA SER A 178 2.62 9.57 15.66
C SER A 178 1.50 9.78 16.69
N TYR A 179 0.25 9.75 16.21
CA TYR A 179 -0.94 10.14 16.96
C TYR A 179 -1.50 9.03 17.86
N GLY A 180 -1.50 7.80 17.35
CA GLY A 180 -1.82 6.64 18.17
C GLY A 180 -0.74 6.43 19.23
N ARG A 181 -1.17 6.10 20.44
CA ARG A 181 -0.30 5.67 21.54
C ARG A 181 -0.86 4.40 22.13
N VAL A 182 0.00 3.56 22.68
CA VAL A 182 -0.46 2.37 23.41
C VAL A 182 -1.35 2.84 24.58
N GLY A 183 -2.62 2.45 24.57
CA GLY A 183 -3.66 2.89 25.50
C GLY A 183 -4.65 3.93 24.95
N GLY A 184 -4.51 4.37 23.68
CA GLY A 184 -5.47 5.25 23.03
C GLY A 184 -4.87 6.29 22.07
N VAL A 185 -5.23 7.54 22.23
CA VAL A 185 -4.75 8.65 21.39
C VAL A 185 -3.87 9.58 22.23
N ALA A 186 -2.90 10.24 21.59
CA ALA A 186 -1.98 11.12 22.29
C ALA A 186 -2.68 12.33 22.94
N PHE A 187 -3.65 12.92 22.24
CA PHE A 187 -4.47 14.05 22.67
C PHE A 187 -5.82 13.96 21.96
N ASP A 188 -6.85 14.60 22.52
CA ASP A 188 -8.18 14.59 21.91
C ASP A 188 -8.19 15.39 20.59
N VAL A 189 -9.17 15.11 19.75
CA VAL A 189 -9.38 15.83 18.49
C VAL A 189 -9.76 17.30 18.76
N PRO A 190 -9.41 18.23 17.86
CA PRO A 190 -9.77 19.64 17.99
C PRO A 190 -11.28 19.82 17.95
N ILE A 191 -11.77 20.95 18.49
CA ILE A 191 -13.22 21.20 18.60
C ILE A 191 -13.93 21.30 17.24
N ASP A 192 -13.20 21.70 16.20
CA ASP A 192 -13.69 21.85 14.83
C ASP A 192 -13.45 20.60 13.96
N PHE A 193 -12.96 19.49 14.55
CA PHE A 193 -12.65 18.25 13.83
C PHE A 193 -13.83 17.75 13.00
N GLU A 194 -15.02 17.64 13.59
CA GLU A 194 -16.20 17.13 12.89
C GLU A 194 -16.55 17.99 11.68
N ALA A 195 -16.53 19.32 11.82
CA ALA A 195 -16.84 20.24 10.74
C ALA A 195 -15.83 20.11 9.58
N ARG A 196 -14.54 19.95 9.89
CA ARG A 196 -13.48 19.74 8.89
C ARG A 196 -13.65 18.42 8.14
N VAL A 197 -13.93 17.33 8.85
CA VAL A 197 -14.16 16.02 8.25
C VAL A 197 -15.38 16.05 7.34
N ARG A 198 -16.50 16.64 7.78
CA ARG A 198 -17.70 16.79 6.95
C ARG A 198 -17.43 17.61 5.69
N ALA A 199 -16.76 18.75 5.82
CA ALA A 199 -16.42 19.59 4.67
C ALA A 199 -15.51 18.90 3.65
N PHE A 200 -14.65 17.98 4.09
CA PHE A 200 -13.87 17.12 3.20
C PHE A 200 -14.77 16.07 2.51
N LEU A 201 -15.59 15.35 3.27
CA LEU A 201 -16.47 14.31 2.75
C LEU A 201 -17.49 14.85 1.74
N ASP A 202 -17.99 16.07 1.92
CA ASP A 202 -18.93 16.71 0.99
C ASP A 202 -18.33 16.91 -0.41
N LYS A 203 -17.01 17.06 -0.52
CA LYS A 203 -16.31 17.36 -1.79
C LYS A 203 -15.60 16.16 -2.40
N VAL A 204 -15.11 15.24 -1.57
CA VAL A 204 -14.30 14.11 -2.07
C VAL A 204 -15.09 13.22 -3.02
N GLY A 205 -16.41 13.08 -2.81
CA GLY A 205 -17.29 12.31 -3.69
C GLY A 205 -17.32 12.85 -5.12
N GLU A 206 -17.50 14.17 -5.28
CA GLU A 206 -17.50 14.82 -6.60
C GLU A 206 -16.18 14.59 -7.34
N VAL A 207 -15.05 14.67 -6.63
CA VAL A 207 -13.73 14.44 -7.24
C VAL A 207 -13.52 12.97 -7.61
N VAL A 208 -14.01 12.03 -6.80
CA VAL A 208 -13.97 10.61 -7.15
C VAL A 208 -14.81 10.33 -8.40
N ASP A 209 -16.00 10.93 -8.52
CA ASP A 209 -16.84 10.80 -9.71
C ASP A 209 -16.16 11.37 -10.97
N GLU A 210 -15.45 12.50 -10.84
CA GLU A 210 -14.66 13.08 -11.93
C GLU A 210 -13.48 12.18 -12.35
N ILE A 211 -12.80 11.57 -11.37
CA ILE A 211 -11.73 10.60 -11.63
C ILE A 211 -12.29 9.37 -12.35
N GLU A 212 -13.41 8.83 -11.87
CA GLU A 212 -14.08 7.67 -12.49
C GLU A 212 -14.51 7.99 -13.93
N LEU A 213 -15.08 9.17 -14.17
CA LEU A 213 -15.48 9.61 -15.51
C LEU A 213 -14.28 9.65 -16.48
N MET A 214 -13.13 10.11 -16.00
CA MET A 214 -11.90 10.22 -16.78
C MET A 214 -11.20 8.88 -17.05
N LEU A 215 -11.32 7.90 -16.15
CA LEU A 215 -10.60 6.63 -16.23
C LEU A 215 -11.48 5.47 -16.71
N SER A 216 -12.62 5.23 -16.05
CA SER A 216 -13.41 4.00 -16.23
C SER A 216 -14.03 3.84 -17.61
N ARG A 217 -14.29 4.96 -18.30
CA ARG A 217 -14.79 4.98 -19.69
C ARG A 217 -13.71 5.22 -20.74
N ASN A 218 -12.48 5.49 -20.31
CA ASN A 218 -11.39 5.77 -21.22
C ASN A 218 -10.86 4.46 -21.80
N ARG A 219 -11.03 4.31 -23.12
CA ARG A 219 -10.56 3.13 -23.85
C ARG A 219 -9.07 2.88 -23.67
N ILE A 220 -8.23 3.92 -23.66
CA ILE A 220 -6.78 3.75 -23.52
C ILE A 220 -6.45 3.16 -22.15
N PHE A 221 -7.14 3.61 -21.10
CA PHE A 221 -6.95 3.08 -19.75
C PHE A 221 -7.41 1.63 -19.67
N CYS A 222 -8.64 1.34 -20.11
CA CYS A 222 -9.20 -0.01 -20.13
C CYS A 222 -8.37 -1.00 -20.95
N ASP A 223 -7.89 -0.61 -22.14
CA ASP A 223 -7.06 -1.46 -23.01
C ASP A 223 -5.69 -1.76 -22.37
N ARG A 224 -5.25 -0.98 -21.38
CA ARG A 224 -3.94 -1.11 -20.70
C ARG A 224 -4.04 -1.78 -19.33
N THR A 225 -5.22 -1.90 -18.73
CA THR A 225 -5.42 -2.54 -17.41
C THR A 225 -6.19 -3.85 -17.50
N ARG A 226 -7.20 -3.94 -18.38
CA ARG A 226 -8.04 -5.15 -18.47
C ARG A 226 -7.25 -6.34 -18.99
N GLY A 227 -7.35 -7.46 -18.27
CA GLY A 227 -6.64 -8.70 -18.61
C GLY A 227 -5.13 -8.63 -18.44
N VAL A 228 -4.60 -7.58 -17.79
CA VAL A 228 -3.18 -7.45 -17.45
C VAL A 228 -2.97 -7.89 -16.00
N GLY A 229 -1.91 -8.63 -15.74
CA GLY A 229 -1.55 -9.04 -14.37
C GLY A 229 -2.55 -9.98 -13.70
N VAL A 230 -3.30 -10.75 -14.49
CA VAL A 230 -4.37 -11.66 -14.01
C VAL A 230 -3.82 -12.62 -12.97
N LEU A 231 -4.36 -12.53 -11.76
CA LEU A 231 -4.04 -13.41 -10.64
C LEU A 231 -5.24 -14.29 -10.30
N SER A 232 -5.07 -15.61 -10.45
CA SER A 232 -6.11 -16.56 -10.10
C SER A 232 -6.36 -16.59 -8.59
N LYS A 233 -7.57 -16.97 -8.19
CA LYS A 233 -7.94 -17.14 -6.77
C LYS A 233 -6.99 -18.10 -6.03
N GLU A 234 -6.59 -19.18 -6.70
CA GLU A 234 -5.75 -20.23 -6.12
C GLU A 234 -4.33 -19.71 -5.90
N ASP A 235 -3.77 -19.04 -6.91
CA ASP A 235 -2.43 -18.44 -6.81
C ASP A 235 -2.39 -17.32 -5.78
N ALA A 236 -3.43 -16.47 -5.70
CA ALA A 236 -3.54 -15.41 -4.72
C ALA A 236 -3.46 -15.95 -3.27
N LEU A 237 -4.09 -17.10 -3.01
CA LEU A 237 -4.05 -17.76 -1.71
C LEU A 237 -2.69 -18.41 -1.44
N VAL A 238 -2.11 -19.07 -2.44
CA VAL A 238 -0.79 -19.73 -2.31
C VAL A 238 0.32 -18.70 -2.06
N TYR A 239 0.28 -17.56 -2.74
CA TYR A 239 1.25 -16.47 -2.58
C TYR A 239 0.99 -15.60 -1.34
N GLY A 240 -0.12 -15.83 -0.62
CA GLY A 240 -0.44 -15.06 0.58
C GLY A 240 -0.78 -13.60 0.30
N VAL A 241 -1.37 -13.32 -0.88
CA VAL A 241 -1.80 -11.97 -1.26
C VAL A 241 -2.95 -11.52 -0.38
N THR A 242 -3.00 -10.24 -0.01
CA THR A 242 -4.00 -9.69 0.90
C THR A 242 -4.62 -8.38 0.37
N GLY A 243 -5.70 -7.93 1.01
CA GLY A 243 -6.27 -6.61 0.74
C GLY A 243 -7.00 -6.51 -0.60
N PRO A 244 -6.91 -5.35 -1.31
CA PRO A 244 -7.62 -5.13 -2.57
C PRO A 244 -7.31 -6.17 -3.65
N VAL A 245 -6.04 -6.58 -3.79
CA VAL A 245 -5.62 -7.56 -4.81
C VAL A 245 -6.27 -8.92 -4.59
N LEU A 246 -6.33 -9.38 -3.33
CA LEU A 246 -7.01 -10.63 -2.98
C LEU A 246 -8.52 -10.58 -3.30
N ARG A 247 -9.14 -9.41 -3.10
CA ARG A 247 -10.56 -9.18 -3.41
C ARG A 247 -10.82 -9.01 -4.90
N ALA A 248 -9.85 -8.54 -5.67
CA ALA A 248 -9.95 -8.48 -7.13
C ALA A 248 -9.96 -9.88 -7.76
N SER A 249 -9.27 -10.84 -7.14
CA SER A 249 -9.22 -12.26 -7.54
C SER A 249 -10.39 -13.13 -7.04
N GLY A 250 -11.49 -12.54 -6.53
CA GLY A 250 -12.69 -13.30 -6.16
C GLY A 250 -12.73 -13.89 -4.75
N VAL A 251 -11.85 -13.45 -3.84
CA VAL A 251 -11.89 -13.85 -2.43
C VAL A 251 -12.50 -12.72 -1.58
N PRO A 252 -13.72 -12.89 -1.04
CA PRO A 252 -14.38 -11.87 -0.23
C PRO A 252 -13.83 -11.82 1.21
N TYR A 253 -12.54 -11.49 1.36
CA TYR A 253 -11.86 -11.41 2.64
C TYR A 253 -11.46 -9.97 2.97
N ASP A 254 -11.98 -9.45 4.08
CA ASP A 254 -11.58 -8.18 4.67
C ASP A 254 -11.50 -8.35 6.19
N VAL A 255 -10.34 -7.99 6.77
CA VAL A 255 -10.08 -8.14 8.20
C VAL A 255 -11.09 -7.35 9.03
N ARG A 256 -11.57 -6.20 8.56
CA ARG A 256 -12.55 -5.37 9.30
C ARG A 256 -13.89 -6.06 9.51
N ARG A 257 -14.30 -6.98 8.62
CA ARG A 257 -15.53 -7.77 8.76
C ARG A 257 -15.27 -9.12 9.42
N VAL A 258 -14.18 -9.81 9.04
CA VAL A 258 -13.90 -11.17 9.52
C VAL A 258 -13.40 -11.17 10.97
N ARG A 259 -12.53 -10.22 11.32
CA ARG A 259 -12.02 -10.01 12.67
C ARG A 259 -12.11 -8.52 13.02
N PRO A 260 -13.32 -8.02 13.33
CA PRO A 260 -13.52 -6.62 13.64
C PRO A 260 -12.61 -6.17 14.78
N TYR A 261 -12.04 -4.98 14.62
CA TYR A 261 -11.22 -4.31 15.62
C TYR A 261 -11.78 -2.89 15.84
N LEU A 262 -11.39 -2.25 16.94
CA LEU A 262 -11.95 -0.95 17.36
C LEU A 262 -13.47 -1.02 17.54
N ASP A 263 -14.24 -0.46 16.60
CA ASP A 263 -15.71 -0.47 16.56
C ASP A 263 -16.24 -0.70 15.11
N TYR A 264 -15.48 -1.38 14.24
CA TYR A 264 -15.91 -1.67 12.86
C TYR A 264 -17.15 -2.58 12.79
N ASP A 265 -17.44 -3.33 13.86
CA ASP A 265 -18.64 -4.15 14.04
C ASP A 265 -19.93 -3.31 14.24
N GLN A 266 -19.80 -2.04 14.62
CA GLN A 266 -20.92 -1.12 14.84
C GLN A 266 -21.26 -0.28 13.61
N VAL A 267 -20.55 -0.47 12.50
CA VAL A 267 -20.70 0.32 11.27
C VAL A 267 -21.09 -0.60 10.12
N ASP A 268 -22.07 -0.16 9.31
CA ASP A 268 -22.45 -0.86 8.10
C ASP A 268 -21.65 -0.33 6.89
N PHE A 269 -21.00 -1.22 6.16
CA PHE A 269 -20.22 -0.90 4.97
C PHE A 269 -20.05 -2.12 4.08
N GLU A 270 -20.15 -1.95 2.76
CA GLU A 270 -19.92 -3.03 1.81
C GLU A 270 -18.44 -3.20 1.45
N VAL A 271 -18.04 -4.42 1.15
CA VAL A 271 -16.67 -4.74 0.72
C VAL A 271 -16.71 -5.06 -0.78
N PRO A 272 -16.06 -4.25 -1.64
CA PRO A 272 -16.04 -4.52 -3.07
C PRO A 272 -15.19 -5.75 -3.38
N VAL A 273 -15.72 -6.64 -4.21
CA VAL A 273 -15.09 -7.88 -4.66
C VAL A 273 -15.32 -8.00 -6.16
N GLN A 274 -14.28 -8.37 -6.89
CA GLN A 274 -14.34 -8.67 -8.32
C GLN A 274 -13.87 -10.10 -8.55
N THR A 275 -14.06 -10.64 -9.75
CA THR A 275 -13.71 -12.04 -10.07
C THR A 275 -12.59 -12.16 -11.10
N ASP A 276 -12.31 -11.10 -11.83
CA ASP A 276 -11.47 -11.16 -13.04
C ASP A 276 -9.97 -11.21 -12.69
N GLY A 277 -9.59 -10.76 -11.49
CA GLY A 277 -8.23 -10.85 -10.97
C GLY A 277 -7.22 -9.98 -11.70
N ASP A 278 -7.66 -9.04 -12.54
CA ASP A 278 -6.84 -8.08 -13.25
C ASP A 278 -6.66 -6.75 -12.49
N VAL A 279 -5.93 -5.82 -13.12
CA VAL A 279 -5.48 -4.52 -12.57
C VAL A 279 -6.60 -3.49 -12.44
#